data_AF-A0A9X4IN09-F1
#
_entry.id   AF-A0A9X4IN09-F1
#
_cell.length_a   1.000
_cell.length_b   1.000
_cell.length_c   1.000
_cell.angle_alpha   90.00
_cell.angle_beta   90.00
_cell.angle_gamma   90.00
#
_symmetry.space_group_name_H-M   'P 1'
#
loop_
_entity.id
_entity.type
_entity.pdbx_description
1 polymer ?
#
loop_
_entity_poly.entity_id
_entity_poly.type
_entity_poly.pdbx_seq_one_letter_code
_entity_poly.pdbx_strand_id
1 'polypeptide(L)'
;MNNKKCLECGDRVIGRVDKKFCSDYCRNAYNNKVNKESKNLIRNTNNRLRKNYKILSELNTSGKTKVTRRKLFDRGFDFKFITSLYTTKAGSTYFYVYDQGYLELENEIYLLVKQD
;
A
#
# COMPACT_ATOMS: atom_id res chain seq x y z
N MET A 1 -10.62 -37.31 29.00
CA MET A 1 -11.07 -35.90 28.93
C MET A 1 -10.08 -35.11 28.11
N ASN A 2 -10.47 -34.64 26.92
CA ASN A 2 -9.57 -33.88 26.06
C ASN A 2 -9.51 -32.43 26.57
N ASN A 3 -8.44 -32.07 27.28
CA ASN A 3 -8.27 -30.73 27.87
C ASN A 3 -7.84 -29.74 26.77
N LYS A 4 -8.80 -29.34 25.94
CA LYS A 4 -8.56 -28.40 24.84
C LYS A 4 -8.27 -27.01 25.40
N LYS A 5 -7.09 -26.48 25.10
CA LYS A 5 -6.64 -25.15 25.54
C LYS A 5 -6.94 -24.09 24.49
N CYS A 6 -7.18 -22.88 24.95
CA CYS A 6 -7.40 -21.72 24.09
C CYS A 6 -6.10 -21.37 23.37
N LEU A 7 -6.20 -21.10 22.06
CA LEU A 7 -5.02 -20.71 21.26
C LEU A 7 -4.44 -19.34 21.63
N GLU A 8 -5.18 -18.49 22.36
CA GLU A 8 -4.73 -17.15 22.76
C GLU A 8 -4.20 -17.11 24.20
N CYS A 9 -5.01 -17.53 25.18
CA CYS A 9 -4.67 -17.41 26.61
C CYS A 9 -4.26 -18.73 27.27
N GLY A 10 -4.41 -19.87 26.60
CA GLY A 10 -4.11 -21.18 27.18
C GLY A 10 -5.18 -21.74 28.13
N ASP A 11 -6.21 -20.97 28.48
CA ASP A 11 -7.30 -21.43 29.35
C ASP A 11 -8.11 -22.57 28.74
N ARG A 12 -8.82 -23.31 29.60
CA ARG A 12 -9.69 -24.41 29.16
C ARG A 12 -10.82 -23.88 28.27
N VAL A 13 -10.98 -24.50 27.11
CA VAL A 13 -12.10 -24.23 26.20
C VAL A 13 -13.28 -25.12 26.58
N ILE A 14 -14.43 -24.49 26.86
CA ILE A 14 -15.70 -25.17 27.15
C ILE A 14 -16.69 -24.86 26.01
N GLY A 15 -17.36 -25.90 25.52
CA GLY A 15 -18.38 -25.81 24.47
C GLY A 15 -18.17 -26.85 23.38
N ARG A 16 -18.57 -26.50 22.15
CA ARG A 16 -18.51 -27.41 20.99
C ARG A 16 -17.11 -28.01 20.77
N VAL A 17 -17.08 -29.22 20.22
CA VAL A 17 -15.86 -29.99 19.96
C VAL A 17 -14.81 -29.24 19.12
N ASP A 18 -15.26 -28.39 18.18
CA ASP A 18 -14.41 -27.64 17.26
C ASP A 18 -13.97 -26.28 17.82
N LYS A 19 -14.54 -25.82 18.94
CA LYS A 19 -14.22 -24.52 19.54
C LYS A 19 -12.71 -24.41 19.82
N LYS A 20 -12.10 -23.30 19.40
CA LYS A 20 -10.65 -23.02 19.50
C LYS A 20 -10.29 -21.94 20.52
N PHE A 21 -11.26 -21.13 20.93
CA PHE A 21 -11.05 -19.97 21.81
C PHE A 21 -12.03 -20.01 22.98
N CYS A 22 -11.60 -19.58 24.17
CA CYS A 22 -12.48 -19.52 25.34
C CYS A 22 -13.54 -18.41 25.21
N SER A 23 -13.19 -17.29 24.56
CA SER A 23 -14.05 -16.12 24.36
C SER A 23 -13.87 -15.48 22.97
N ASP A 24 -14.81 -14.62 22.59
CA ASP A 24 -14.71 -13.81 21.37
C ASP A 24 -13.52 -12.84 21.42
N TYR A 25 -13.22 -12.31 22.60
CA TYR A 25 -12.02 -11.50 22.83
C TYR A 25 -10.74 -12.25 22.46
N CYS A 26 -10.59 -13.50 22.94
CA CYS A 26 -9.43 -14.32 22.63
C CYS A 26 -9.30 -14.65 21.14
N ARG A 27 -10.43 -14.87 20.45
CA ARG A 27 -10.43 -15.07 18.99
C ARG A 27 -9.89 -13.84 18.27
N ASN A 28 -10.37 -12.65 18.65
CA ASN A 28 -9.96 -11.39 18.02
C ASN A 28 -8.49 -11.06 18.31
N ALA A 29 -8.05 -11.21 19.56
CA ALA A 29 -6.65 -10.99 19.95
C ALA A 29 -5.69 -11.89 19.18
N TYR A 30 -6.02 -13.19 19.06
CA TYR A 30 -5.23 -14.13 18.26
C TYR A 30 -5.18 -13.72 16.79
N ASN A 31 -6.32 -13.47 16.17
CA ASN A 31 -6.40 -13.09 14.75
C ASN A 31 -5.70 -11.75 14.43
N ASN A 32 -5.63 -10.84 15.40
CA ASN A 32 -4.88 -9.58 15.28
C ASN A 32 -3.36 -9.80 15.33
N LYS A 33 -2.88 -10.83 16.04
CA LYS A 33 -1.47 -11.23 16.08
C LYS A 33 -1.06 -12.03 14.85
N VAL A 34 -1.96 -12.86 14.31
CA VAL A 34 -1.69 -13.65 13.10
C VAL A 34 -1.38 -12.74 11.90
N ASN A 35 -0.24 -13.00 11.26
CA ASN A 35 0.29 -12.30 10.09
C ASN A 35 0.48 -10.78 10.30
N LYS A 36 0.77 -10.33 11.53
CA LYS A 36 0.95 -8.91 11.86
C LYS A 36 2.00 -8.23 10.97
N GLU A 37 3.14 -8.88 10.72
CA GLU A 37 4.21 -8.32 9.89
C GLU A 37 3.77 -8.16 8.43
N SER A 38 3.20 -9.20 7.81
CA SER A 38 2.70 -9.13 6.44
C SER A 38 1.59 -8.09 6.28
N LYS A 39 0.66 -8.02 7.25
CA LYS A 39 -0.40 -6.99 7.27
C LYS A 39 0.20 -5.58 7.37
N ASN A 40 1.22 -5.39 8.21
CA ASN A 40 1.91 -4.11 8.34
C ASN A 40 2.66 -3.70 7.08
N LEU A 41 3.36 -4.64 6.43
CA LEU A 41 4.04 -4.40 5.17
C LEU A 41 3.07 -3.90 4.10
N ILE A 42 1.98 -4.66 3.86
CA ILE A 42 0.96 -4.31 2.86
C ILE A 42 0.33 -2.94 3.20
N ARG A 43 -0.03 -2.70 4.46
CA ARG A 43 -0.60 -1.42 4.92
C ARG A 43 0.36 -0.25 4.66
N ASN A 44 1.64 -0.42 4.97
CA ASN A 44 2.64 0.63 4.77
C ASN A 44 2.89 0.92 3.29
N THR A 45 2.96 -0.12 2.45
CA THR A 45 3.04 0.01 0.98
C THR A 45 1.84 0.77 0.43
N ASN A 46 0.62 0.40 0.84
CA ASN A 46 -0.60 1.08 0.41
C ASN A 46 -0.65 2.53 0.87
N ASN A 47 -0.15 2.84 2.07
CA ASN A 47 -0.06 4.23 2.54
C ASN A 47 0.89 5.07 1.69
N ARG A 48 2.03 4.51 1.25
CA ARG A 48 2.98 5.19 0.35
C ARG A 48 2.38 5.40 -1.04
N LEU A 49 1.74 4.36 -1.61
CA LEU A 49 1.03 4.49 -2.88
C LEU A 49 -0.07 5.55 -2.83
N ARG A 50 -0.88 5.57 -1.76
CA ARG A 50 -1.93 6.60 -1.56
C ARG A 50 -1.33 8.01 -1.45
N LYS A 51 -0.20 8.16 -0.75
CA LYS A 51 0.51 9.45 -0.66
C LYS A 51 1.02 9.90 -2.03
N ASN A 52 1.67 9.01 -2.77
CA ASN A 52 2.14 9.29 -4.12
C ASN A 52 0.99 9.69 -5.05
N TYR A 53 -0.10 8.93 -5.03
CA TYR A 53 -1.31 9.23 -5.80
C TYR A 53 -1.83 10.64 -5.54
N LYS A 54 -1.98 10.99 -4.25
CA LYS A 54 -2.44 12.31 -3.83
C LYS A 54 -1.52 13.42 -4.37
N ILE A 55 -0.21 13.26 -4.25
CA ILE A 55 0.77 14.25 -4.74
C ILE A 55 0.64 14.44 -6.25
N LEU A 56 0.55 13.35 -7.03
CA LEU A 56 0.41 13.45 -8.48
C LEU A 56 -0.90 14.11 -8.87
N SER A 57 -2.02 13.70 -8.25
CA SER A 57 -3.34 14.27 -8.52
C SER A 57 -3.43 15.76 -8.18
N GLU A 58 -2.84 16.21 -7.06
CA GLU A 58 -2.81 17.63 -6.68
C GLU A 58 -1.92 18.47 -7.60
N LEU A 59 -0.81 17.91 -8.08
CA LEU A 59 0.11 18.61 -8.96
C LEU A 59 -0.35 18.60 -10.42
N ASN A 60 -1.10 17.60 -10.85
CA ASN A 60 -1.52 17.43 -12.23
C ASN A 60 -2.90 18.03 -12.51
N THR A 61 -3.04 19.34 -12.33
CA THR A 61 -4.34 20.04 -12.40
C THR A 61 -4.98 20.06 -13.78
N SER A 62 -4.18 19.96 -14.85
CA SER A 62 -4.63 20.04 -16.25
C SER A 62 -4.62 18.71 -16.99
N GLY A 63 -4.28 17.60 -16.31
CA GLY A 63 -4.03 16.30 -16.94
C GLY A 63 -2.67 16.17 -17.64
N LYS A 64 -1.96 17.28 -17.89
CA LYS A 64 -0.57 17.31 -18.38
C LYS A 64 0.21 18.46 -17.73
N THR A 65 1.05 18.16 -16.74
CA THR A 65 1.78 19.18 -15.97
C THR A 65 3.26 18.86 -15.84
N LYS A 66 4.15 19.84 -16.07
CA LYS A 66 5.59 19.67 -15.81
C LYS A 66 5.93 20.07 -14.38
N VAL A 67 6.69 19.23 -13.69
CA VAL A 67 7.16 19.48 -12.32
C VAL A 67 8.61 19.05 -12.18
N THR A 68 9.40 19.76 -11.39
CA THR A 68 10.77 19.34 -11.07
C THR A 68 10.75 18.12 -10.13
N ARG A 69 11.77 17.24 -10.23
CA ARG A 69 12.04 16.14 -9.29
C ARG A 69 12.02 16.61 -7.83
N ARG A 70 12.67 17.73 -7.55
CA ARG A 70 12.72 18.34 -6.21
C ARG A 70 11.34 18.65 -5.65
N LYS A 71 10.43 19.21 -6.45
CA LYS A 71 9.04 19.49 -6.03
C LYS A 71 8.24 18.25 -5.61
N LEU A 72 8.48 17.11 -6.25
CA LEU A 72 7.91 15.82 -5.86
C LEU A 72 8.56 15.31 -4.57
N PHE A 73 9.89 15.35 -4.51
CA PHE A 73 10.68 14.94 -3.36
C PHE A 73 10.32 15.73 -2.09
N ASP A 74 10.18 17.06 -2.18
CA ASP A 74 9.84 17.94 -1.06
C ASP A 74 8.42 17.69 -0.53
N ARG A 75 7.50 17.19 -1.37
CA ARG A 75 6.18 16.68 -0.93
C ARG A 75 6.25 15.26 -0.35
N GLY A 76 7.43 14.65 -0.35
CA GLY A 76 7.72 13.31 0.11
C GLY A 76 7.10 12.24 -0.79
N PHE A 77 7.14 12.45 -2.11
CA PHE A 77 6.90 11.43 -3.12
C PHE A 77 8.01 10.37 -3.07
N ASP A 78 7.63 9.10 -3.10
CA ASP A 78 8.58 7.98 -3.08
C ASP A 78 8.58 7.26 -4.43
N PHE A 79 9.57 7.55 -5.28
CA PHE A 79 9.69 7.00 -6.64
C PHE A 79 9.80 5.47 -6.71
N LYS A 80 9.99 4.78 -5.56
CA LYS A 80 10.00 3.31 -5.49
C LYS A 80 8.60 2.70 -5.50
N PHE A 81 7.56 3.50 -5.22
CA PHE A 81 6.19 3.01 -5.06
C PHE A 81 5.33 3.39 -6.26
N ILE A 82 5.27 2.46 -7.21
CA ILE A 82 4.48 2.52 -8.43
C ILE A 82 3.60 1.28 -8.54
N THR A 83 2.53 1.35 -9.33
CA THR A 83 1.63 0.22 -9.62
C THR A 83 1.89 -0.40 -10.99
N SER A 84 2.38 0.38 -11.95
CA SER A 84 2.64 -0.09 -13.31
C SER A 84 3.68 0.78 -14.01
N LEU A 85 4.29 0.20 -15.05
CA LEU A 85 5.23 0.88 -15.94
C LEU A 85 4.80 0.63 -17.38
N TYR A 86 5.01 1.62 -18.24
CA TYR A 86 4.71 1.53 -19.67
C TYR A 86 5.82 2.21 -20.46
N THR A 87 6.50 1.45 -21.31
CA THR A 87 7.54 1.97 -22.19
C THR A 87 6.99 2.16 -23.59
N THR A 88 7.10 3.35 -24.15
CA THR A 88 6.67 3.65 -25.51
C THR A 88 7.63 3.05 -26.53
N LYS A 89 7.19 2.95 -27.79
CA LYS A 89 8.06 2.55 -28.92
C LYS A 89 9.25 3.50 -29.12
N ALA A 90 9.13 4.75 -28.67
CA ALA A 90 10.21 5.74 -28.72
C ALA A 90 11.22 5.62 -27.55
N GLY A 91 11.02 4.67 -26.63
CA GLY A 91 11.92 4.40 -25.51
C GLY A 91 11.60 5.18 -24.22
N SER A 92 10.57 6.04 -24.23
CA SER A 92 10.16 6.77 -23.03
C SER A 92 9.39 5.87 -22.06
N THR A 93 9.78 5.84 -20.79
CA THR A 93 9.11 5.04 -19.75
C THR A 93 8.23 5.89 -18.86
N TYR A 94 6.94 5.57 -18.86
CA TYR A 94 5.95 6.12 -17.95
C TYR A 94 5.85 5.24 -16.71
N PHE A 95 5.82 5.88 -15.55
CA PHE A 95 5.63 5.24 -14.25
C PHE A 95 4.28 5.68 -13.69
N TYR A 96 3.47 4.72 -13.28
CA TYR A 96 2.11 4.99 -12.85
C TYR A 96 1.88 4.62 -11.39
N VAL A 97 1.00 5.39 -10.76
CA VAL A 97 0.34 5.11 -9.50
C VAL A 97 -1.15 5.19 -9.78
N TYR A 98 -1.78 4.03 -9.99
CA TYR A 98 -3.14 3.91 -10.52
C TYR A 98 -3.29 4.67 -11.86
N ASP A 99 -4.23 5.60 -11.97
CA ASP A 99 -4.47 6.42 -13.16
C ASP A 99 -3.51 7.63 -13.30
N GLN A 100 -2.70 7.93 -12.28
CA GLN A 100 -1.76 9.05 -12.33
C GLN A 100 -0.38 8.57 -12.75
N GLY A 101 0.21 9.19 -13.76
CA GLY A 101 1.50 8.82 -14.32
C GLY A 101 2.52 9.96 -14.26
N TYR A 102 3.80 9.59 -14.34
CA TYR A 102 4.89 10.51 -14.57
C TYR A 102 5.93 9.91 -15.53
N LEU A 103 6.55 10.78 -16.34
CA LEU A 103 7.63 10.45 -17.26
C LEU A 103 8.80 11.40 -16.97
N GLU A 104 10.02 10.87 -16.86
CA GLU A 104 11.24 11.68 -16.75
C GLU A 104 11.55 12.34 -18.09
N LEU A 105 11.79 13.65 -18.03
CA LEU A 105 12.31 14.48 -19.12
C LEU A 105 13.74 14.92 -18.76
N GLU A 106 14.32 15.77 -19.60
CA GLU A 106 15.62 16.39 -19.32
C GLU A 106 15.60 17.32 -18.10
N ASN A 107 16.78 17.59 -17.54
CA ASN A 107 17.01 18.53 -16.43
C ASN A 107 16.19 18.23 -15.16
N GLU A 108 16.02 16.94 -14.83
CA GLU A 108 15.26 16.49 -13.67
C GLU A 108 13.81 16.97 -13.65
N ILE A 109 13.21 17.20 -14.82
CA ILE A 109 11.80 17.55 -14.95
C ILE A 109 11.00 16.27 -15.20
N TYR A 110 9.85 16.16 -14.56
CA TYR A 110 8.86 15.13 -14.80
C TYR A 110 7.63 15.72 -15.48
N LEU A 111 7.12 15.03 -16.50
CA LEU A 111 5.80 15.26 -17.05
C LEU A 111 4.80 14.38 -16.32
N LEU A 112 3.84 14.99 -15.62
CA LEU A 112 2.71 14.31 -15.02
C LEU A 112 1.60 14.13 -16.06
N VAL A 113 0.99 12.96 -16.06
CA VAL A 113 -0.13 12.59 -16.94
C VAL A 113 -1.23 11.90 -16.15
N LYS A 114 -2.45 11.91 -16.67
CA LYS A 114 -3.56 11.08 -16.18
C LYS A 114 -4.02 10.16 -17.31
N GLN A 115 -4.21 8.89 -16.99
CA GLN A 115 -4.87 7.92 -17.86
C GLN A 115 -6.36 7.92 -17.53
N ASP A 116 -7.21 8.09 -18.55
CA ASP A 116 -8.67 7.97 -18.41
C ASP A 116 -9.13 6.50 -18.37
#